data_AF-A0A356TLI0-F1
#
_entry.id   AF-A0A356TLI0-F1
#
_cell.length_a   1.000
_cell.length_b   1.000
_cell.length_c   1.000
_cell.angle_alpha   90.00
_cell.angle_beta   90.00
_cell.angle_gamma   90.00
#
_symmetry.space_group_name_H-M   'P 1'
#
loop_
_entity.id
_entity.type
_entity.pdbx_description
1 polymer ?
#
loop_
_entity_poly.entity_id
_entity_poly.type
_entity_poly.pdbx_seq_one_letter_code
_entity_poly.pdbx_strand_id
1 'polypeptide(L)'
;FDPTFWAARSFAFLSDPDDWGLAVFLGGPACVSMPAPGAMEWVALRHAPLERAFGFLPLPAHPASGMGTSEGGFDYAVWLTPDGDFRGHHLLERGRRALRETLYPEDGADLDAAASAALLCDREDVVVTAIKPASRGDGYVVRLRSDVGPDARWTTRLSCPSRPIAAATLCDARERDREPLPMDGDAAVVTVTRAITTVRLRFGDV
;
A
#
# COMPACT_ATOMS: atom_id res chain seq x y z
N PHE A 1 -17.42 13.79 4.77
CA PHE A 1 -17.90 12.66 3.94
C PHE A 1 -17.86 11.45 4.85
N ASP A 2 -19.00 10.78 5.04
CA ASP A 2 -19.17 9.70 6.00
C ASP A 2 -19.91 8.54 5.32
N PRO A 3 -19.18 7.66 4.61
CA PRO A 3 -19.80 6.58 3.87
C PRO A 3 -20.19 5.44 4.81
N THR A 4 -21.32 4.80 4.53
CA THR A 4 -21.74 3.58 5.23
C THR A 4 -20.69 2.45 5.11
N PHE A 5 -19.98 2.39 3.98
CA PHE A 5 -18.90 1.46 3.73
C PHE A 5 -17.68 2.16 3.14
N TRP A 6 -16.49 1.83 3.66
CA TRP A 6 -15.20 2.26 3.18
C TRP A 6 -14.60 1.21 2.26
N ALA A 7 -14.00 1.64 1.14
CA ALA A 7 -13.28 0.73 0.27
C ALA A 7 -11.96 0.29 0.96
N ALA A 8 -11.75 -1.02 1.06
CA ALA A 8 -10.53 -1.62 1.55
C ALA A 8 -9.93 -2.49 0.44
N ARG A 9 -8.64 -2.31 0.14
CA ARG A 9 -7.99 -3.12 -0.91
C ARG A 9 -7.74 -4.56 -0.46
N SER A 10 -7.23 -4.73 0.76
CA SER A 10 -6.77 -6.02 1.29
C SER A 10 -6.62 -6.02 2.81
N PHE A 11 -6.87 -4.88 3.47
CA PHE A 11 -6.56 -4.68 4.87
C PHE A 11 -7.45 -3.59 5.48
N ALA A 12 -7.89 -3.82 6.71
CA ALA A 12 -8.51 -2.82 7.58
C ALA A 12 -8.02 -3.03 9.02
N PHE A 13 -7.97 -1.95 9.80
CA PHE A 13 -7.59 -1.99 11.21
C PHE A 13 -8.52 -1.10 12.01
N LEU A 14 -8.97 -1.61 13.15
CA LEU A 14 -9.64 -0.84 14.20
C LEU A 14 -8.77 -0.89 15.45
N SER A 15 -8.63 0.24 16.12
CA SER A 15 -8.11 0.31 17.48
C SER A 15 -9.24 0.73 18.42
N ASP A 16 -9.21 0.21 19.64
CA ASP A 16 -10.05 0.71 20.73
C ASP A 16 -9.31 1.82 21.53
N PRO A 17 -9.97 2.46 22.51
CA PRO A 17 -9.34 3.48 23.35
C PRO A 17 -8.26 2.96 24.30
N ASP A 18 -8.20 1.65 24.53
CA ASP A 18 -7.22 0.96 25.40
C ASP A 18 -6.05 0.38 24.59
N ASP A 19 -5.89 0.82 23.33
CA ASP A 19 -4.87 0.42 22.36
C ASP A 19 -4.93 -1.05 21.91
N TRP A 20 -6.03 -1.77 22.14
CA TRP A 20 -6.25 -3.07 21.51
C TRP A 20 -6.60 -2.88 20.03
N GLY A 21 -6.07 -3.76 19.19
CA GLY A 21 -6.28 -3.70 17.75
C GLY A 21 -6.99 -4.93 17.20
N LEU A 22 -7.83 -4.69 16.19
CA LEU A 22 -8.44 -5.70 15.34
C LEU A 22 -8.03 -5.43 13.89
N ALA A 23 -7.13 -6.25 13.35
CA ALA A 23 -6.78 -6.27 11.94
C ALA A 23 -7.62 -7.30 11.19
N VAL A 24 -8.10 -6.92 10.02
CA VAL A 24 -8.74 -7.82 9.05
C VAL A 24 -7.95 -7.79 7.75
N PHE A 25 -7.55 -8.96 7.28
CA PHE A 25 -6.90 -9.21 6.01
C PHE A 25 -7.91 -9.81 5.05
N LEU A 26 -7.98 -9.27 3.84
CA LEU A 26 -8.98 -9.62 2.84
C LEU A 26 -8.26 -10.18 1.61
N GLY A 27 -8.71 -11.35 1.13
CA GLY A 27 -8.19 -12.02 -0.07
C GLY A 27 -8.40 -11.23 -1.37
N GLY A 28 -9.16 -10.13 -1.31
CA GLY A 28 -9.32 -9.19 -2.42
C GLY A 28 -9.94 -7.86 -1.95
N PRO A 29 -10.16 -6.93 -2.90
CA PRO A 29 -10.83 -5.67 -2.61
C PRO A 29 -12.23 -5.91 -2.02
N ALA A 30 -12.53 -5.24 -0.91
CA ALA A 30 -13.80 -5.33 -0.23
C ALA A 30 -14.30 -3.95 0.22
N CYS A 31 -15.50 -3.95 0.78
CA CYS A 31 -16.10 -2.81 1.45
C CYS A 31 -16.21 -3.14 2.94
N VAL A 32 -15.67 -2.29 3.81
CA VAL A 32 -15.67 -2.47 5.27
C VAL A 32 -16.50 -1.39 5.95
N SER A 33 -17.13 -1.69 7.08
CA SER A 33 -17.87 -0.72 7.90
C SER A 33 -17.63 -0.99 9.38
N MET A 34 -17.92 0.03 10.20
CA MET A 34 -17.98 -0.07 11.65
C MET A 34 -19.38 0.37 12.12
N PRO A 35 -20.38 -0.52 12.11
CA PRO A 35 -21.77 -0.15 12.43
C PRO A 35 -21.97 0.25 13.89
N ALA A 36 -21.10 -0.24 14.78
CA ALA A 36 -21.07 0.09 16.20
C ALA A 36 -19.62 0.06 16.70
N PRO A 37 -19.29 0.73 17.82
CA PRO A 37 -17.96 0.66 18.41
C PRO A 37 -17.50 -0.79 18.64
N GLY A 38 -16.31 -1.14 18.14
CA GLY A 38 -15.73 -2.48 18.27
C GLY A 38 -16.31 -3.55 17.33
N ALA A 39 -17.30 -3.22 16.50
CA ALA A 39 -17.83 -4.14 15.49
C ALA A 39 -17.28 -3.78 14.10
N MET A 40 -16.56 -4.70 13.45
CA MET A 40 -16.21 -4.57 12.03
C MET A 40 -17.09 -5.50 11.20
N GLU A 41 -17.63 -4.97 10.11
CA GLU A 41 -18.28 -5.77 9.06
C GLU A 41 -17.58 -5.55 7.73
N TRP A 42 -17.64 -6.54 6.85
CA TRP A 42 -17.25 -6.36 5.46
C TRP A 42 -18.19 -7.12 4.53
N VAL A 43 -18.32 -6.59 3.31
CA VAL A 43 -19.19 -7.17 2.28
C VAL A 43 -18.46 -8.36 1.65
N ALA A 44 -18.86 -9.58 2.02
CA ALA A 44 -18.35 -10.80 1.37
C ALA A 44 -18.93 -10.97 -0.05
N LEU A 45 -20.24 -10.77 -0.20
CA LEU A 45 -20.96 -10.87 -1.48
C LEU A 45 -22.09 -9.84 -1.52
N ARG A 46 -22.36 -9.29 -2.71
CA ARG A 46 -23.50 -8.40 -2.94
C ARG A 46 -24.21 -8.77 -4.23
N HIS A 47 -25.48 -9.14 -4.10
CA HIS A 47 -26.41 -9.22 -5.22
C HIS A 47 -27.30 -7.97 -5.19
N ALA A 48 -27.51 -7.36 -6.35
CA ALA A 48 -28.42 -6.25 -6.50
C ALA A 48 -29.27 -6.45 -7.75
N PRO A 49 -30.59 -6.20 -7.68
CA PRO A 49 -31.43 -6.17 -8.87
C PRO A 49 -30.94 -5.05 -9.81
N LEU A 50 -31.19 -5.20 -11.11
CA LEU A 50 -30.88 -4.16 -12.08
C LEU A 50 -31.74 -2.93 -11.79
N GLU A 51 -31.13 -1.83 -11.35
CA GLU A 51 -31.81 -0.57 -11.14
C GLU A 51 -31.94 0.23 -12.46
N ARG A 52 -32.99 1.06 -12.54
CA ARG A 52 -33.17 2.02 -13.64
C ARG A 52 -32.43 3.31 -13.36
N ALA A 53 -31.84 3.91 -14.40
CA ALA A 53 -31.24 5.23 -14.32
C ALA A 53 -32.28 6.24 -13.81
N PHE A 54 -31.93 6.93 -12.72
CA PHE A 54 -32.83 7.86 -12.00
C PHE A 54 -34.16 7.22 -11.52
N GLY A 55 -34.26 5.90 -11.47
CA GLY A 55 -35.46 5.16 -11.05
C GLY A 55 -36.60 5.08 -12.07
N PHE A 56 -36.60 5.92 -13.12
CA PHE A 56 -37.70 5.95 -14.11
C PHE A 56 -37.28 5.79 -15.58
N LEU A 57 -36.03 6.11 -15.95
CA LEU A 57 -35.60 5.94 -17.33
C LEU A 57 -35.45 4.45 -17.68
N PRO A 58 -35.83 4.02 -18.90
CA PRO A 58 -35.67 2.63 -19.35
C PRO A 58 -34.22 2.31 -19.73
N LEU A 59 -33.26 2.86 -19.00
CA LEU A 59 -31.83 2.63 -19.13
C LEU A 59 -31.32 2.03 -17.81
N PRO A 60 -30.39 1.07 -17.83
CA PRO A 60 -29.79 0.56 -16.59
C PRO A 60 -29.00 1.68 -15.88
N ALA A 61 -29.17 1.79 -14.56
CA ALA A 61 -28.36 2.69 -13.71
C ALA A 61 -26.90 2.24 -13.60
N HIS A 62 -26.69 0.92 -13.68
CA HIS A 62 -25.38 0.29 -13.67
C HIS A 62 -25.37 -0.95 -14.58
N PRO A 63 -24.24 -1.28 -15.23
CA PRO A 63 -24.15 -2.42 -16.13
C PRO A 63 -24.13 -3.78 -15.41
N ALA A 64 -24.06 -3.80 -14.08
CA ALA A 64 -24.02 -5.03 -13.30
C ALA A 64 -25.45 -5.59 -13.07
N SER A 65 -25.69 -6.84 -13.45
CA SER A 65 -26.89 -7.60 -13.09
C SER A 65 -26.50 -9.03 -12.80
N GLY A 66 -27.08 -9.65 -11.77
CA GLY A 66 -26.77 -11.03 -11.43
C GLY A 66 -27.33 -11.48 -10.09
N MET A 67 -28.23 -12.47 -10.15
CA MET A 67 -28.60 -13.32 -9.01
C MET A 67 -27.73 -14.57 -9.09
N GLY A 68 -26.41 -14.42 -8.91
CA GLY A 68 -25.49 -15.55 -8.97
C GLY A 68 -25.83 -16.53 -7.85
N THR A 69 -26.25 -17.74 -8.19
CA THR A 69 -26.45 -18.84 -7.23
C THR A 69 -25.23 -19.76 -7.14
N SER A 70 -24.16 -19.41 -7.86
CA SER A 70 -22.89 -20.15 -7.82
C SER A 70 -22.23 -19.96 -6.46
N GLU A 71 -21.73 -21.06 -5.90
CA GLU A 71 -20.87 -21.02 -4.73
C GLU A 71 -19.58 -20.24 -5.05
N GLY A 72 -19.13 -19.44 -4.09
CA GLY A 72 -17.89 -18.68 -4.15
C GLY A 72 -17.12 -18.83 -2.86
N GLY A 73 -15.79 -18.94 -2.98
CA GLY A 73 -14.88 -18.87 -1.83
C GLY A 73 -14.60 -17.42 -1.43
N PHE A 74 -14.38 -17.19 -0.14
CA PHE A 74 -13.96 -15.90 0.38
C PHE A 74 -12.84 -16.10 1.40
N ASP A 75 -11.63 -15.67 1.06
CA ASP A 75 -10.46 -15.79 1.92
C ASP A 75 -10.27 -14.54 2.77
N TYR A 76 -10.08 -14.74 4.07
CA TYR A 76 -9.78 -13.67 5.01
C TYR A 76 -9.01 -14.19 6.21
N ALA A 77 -8.38 -13.28 6.92
CA ALA A 77 -7.79 -13.55 8.23
C ALA A 77 -8.08 -12.40 9.19
N VAL A 78 -8.13 -12.73 10.48
CA VAL A 78 -8.33 -11.76 11.55
C VAL A 78 -7.17 -11.88 12.53
N TRP A 79 -6.66 -10.74 12.99
CA TRP A 79 -5.56 -10.69 13.94
C TRP A 79 -5.88 -9.68 15.05
N LEU A 80 -5.83 -10.13 16.30
CA LEU A 80 -5.95 -9.28 17.49
C LEU A 80 -4.57 -8.85 17.99
N THR A 81 -4.34 -7.55 18.16
CA THR A 81 -3.11 -7.00 18.77
C THR A 81 -3.40 -6.50 20.18
N PRO A 82 -2.56 -6.86 21.18
CA PRO A 82 -2.81 -6.50 22.57
C PRO A 82 -2.48 -5.03 22.91
N ASP A 83 -1.70 -4.37 22.06
CA ASP A 83 -1.27 -2.99 22.24
C ASP A 83 -0.86 -2.39 20.88
N GLY A 84 -0.91 -1.07 20.78
CA GLY A 84 -0.39 -0.31 19.64
C GLY A 84 -1.14 -0.50 18.33
N ASP A 85 -0.74 0.32 17.36
CA ASP A 85 -1.32 0.34 16.03
C ASP A 85 -0.71 -0.72 15.09
N PHE A 86 -1.39 -1.03 13.98
CA PHE A 86 -0.96 -1.98 12.94
C PHE A 86 0.46 -1.72 12.43
N ARG A 87 0.95 -0.48 12.53
CA ARG A 87 2.30 -0.07 12.15
C ARG A 87 3.37 -0.71 13.02
N GLY A 88 3.20 -0.69 14.34
CA GLY A 88 4.19 -1.24 15.29
C GLY A 88 4.34 -2.76 15.19
N HIS A 89 3.28 -3.44 14.73
CA HIS A 89 3.26 -4.88 14.50
C HIS A 89 3.59 -5.28 13.05
N HIS A 90 3.89 -4.31 12.19
CA HIS A 90 4.16 -4.50 10.75
C HIS A 90 3.07 -5.32 10.03
N LEU A 91 1.81 -5.19 10.46
CA LEU A 91 0.72 -6.05 10.00
C LEU A 91 0.48 -5.95 8.50
N LEU A 92 0.57 -4.75 7.94
CA LEU A 92 0.39 -4.54 6.49
C LEU A 92 1.44 -5.27 5.64
N GLU A 93 2.69 -5.32 6.09
CA GLU A 93 3.76 -6.08 5.41
C GLU A 93 3.50 -7.58 5.53
N ARG A 94 3.27 -8.07 6.74
CA ARG A 94 2.98 -9.48 7.02
C ARG A 94 1.79 -9.98 6.23
N GLY A 95 0.71 -9.19 6.20
CA GLY A 95 -0.50 -9.48 5.44
C GLY A 95 -0.26 -9.55 3.94
N ARG A 96 0.51 -8.62 3.37
CA ARG A 96 0.84 -8.67 1.94
C ARG A 96 1.69 -9.88 1.58
N ARG A 97 2.66 -10.22 2.42
CA ARG A 97 3.51 -11.40 2.25
C ARG A 97 2.67 -12.68 2.32
N ALA A 98 1.76 -12.79 3.29
CA ALA A 98 0.87 -13.94 3.41
C ALA A 98 -0.14 -14.04 2.26
N LEU A 99 -0.71 -12.93 1.80
CA LEU A 99 -1.67 -12.91 0.69
C LEU A 99 -1.01 -12.97 -0.69
N ARG A 100 0.33 -12.94 -0.77
CA ARG A 100 1.04 -12.89 -2.05
C ARG A 100 0.70 -14.10 -2.92
N GLU A 101 0.71 -15.30 -2.34
CA GLU A 101 0.40 -16.56 -3.03
C GLU A 101 -1.03 -16.59 -3.56
N THR A 102 -1.96 -15.92 -2.89
CA THR A 102 -3.36 -15.80 -3.33
C THR A 102 -3.53 -14.76 -4.44
N LEU A 103 -2.79 -13.65 -4.36
CA LEU A 103 -2.98 -12.48 -5.23
C LEU A 103 -2.15 -12.51 -6.51
N TYR A 104 -1.09 -13.31 -6.56
CA TYR A 104 -0.16 -13.38 -7.69
C TYR A 104 0.11 -14.84 -8.08
N PRO A 105 0.43 -15.12 -9.36
CA PRO A 105 0.83 -16.46 -9.79
C PRO A 105 2.04 -16.98 -9.00
N GLU A 106 2.08 -18.28 -8.70
CA GLU A 106 3.19 -18.94 -7.98
C GLU A 106 4.54 -18.70 -8.64
N ASP A 107 4.60 -18.73 -9.99
CA ASP A 107 5.82 -18.48 -10.78
C ASP A 107 6.12 -16.98 -10.97
N GLY A 108 5.34 -16.09 -10.37
CA GLY A 108 5.47 -14.64 -10.51
C GLY A 108 6.61 -14.09 -9.66
N ALA A 109 7.55 -13.38 -10.29
CA ALA A 109 8.66 -12.72 -9.59
C ALA A 109 8.14 -11.76 -8.50
N ASP A 110 8.77 -11.79 -7.32
CA ASP A 110 8.53 -10.79 -6.29
C ASP A 110 9.28 -9.51 -6.60
N LEU A 111 8.60 -8.62 -7.32
CA LEU A 111 9.17 -7.34 -7.74
C LEU A 111 9.47 -6.43 -6.54
N ASP A 112 8.68 -6.48 -5.47
CA ASP A 112 8.94 -5.68 -4.26
C ASP A 112 10.17 -6.22 -3.53
N ALA A 113 10.31 -7.54 -3.41
CA ALA A 113 11.51 -8.15 -2.83
C ALA A 113 12.76 -7.93 -3.71
N ALA A 114 12.64 -8.06 -5.02
CA ALA A 114 13.74 -7.80 -5.95
C ALA A 114 14.18 -6.33 -5.91
N ALA A 115 13.23 -5.39 -5.85
CA ALA A 115 13.54 -3.97 -5.71
C ALA A 115 14.18 -3.67 -4.35
N SER A 116 13.68 -4.26 -3.27
CA SER A 116 14.23 -4.11 -1.93
C SER A 116 15.58 -4.83 -1.72
N ALA A 117 15.95 -5.76 -2.60
CA ALA A 117 17.30 -6.34 -2.63
C ALA A 117 18.29 -5.48 -3.42
N ALA A 118 17.81 -4.74 -4.44
CA ALA A 118 18.64 -3.85 -5.25
C ALA A 118 18.92 -2.50 -4.55
N LEU A 119 17.97 -2.02 -3.75
CA LEU A 119 18.09 -0.80 -2.95
C LEU A 119 17.60 -1.08 -1.54
N LEU A 120 18.46 -0.82 -0.55
CA LEU A 120 18.19 -1.11 0.85
C LEU A 120 17.72 0.16 1.57
N CYS A 121 16.66 0.03 2.36
CA CYS A 121 16.28 0.99 3.38
C CYS A 121 16.70 0.44 4.75
N ASP A 122 17.26 1.28 5.61
CA ASP A 122 17.60 0.92 7.00
C ASP A 122 16.38 0.83 7.94
N ARG A 123 15.18 1.04 7.41
CA ARG A 123 13.92 1.05 8.15
C ARG A 123 12.95 0.05 7.53
N GLU A 124 12.49 -0.91 8.32
CA GLU A 124 11.68 -2.05 7.86
C GLU A 124 10.26 -1.66 7.38
N ASP A 125 9.74 -0.53 7.86
CA ASP A 125 8.42 0.02 7.49
C ASP A 125 8.49 0.94 6.24
N VAL A 126 9.64 1.00 5.56
CA VAL A 126 9.83 1.65 4.26
C VAL A 126 10.31 0.63 3.23
N VAL A 127 9.49 0.41 2.20
CA VAL A 127 9.72 -0.61 1.18
C VAL A 127 9.96 0.03 -0.18
N VAL A 128 10.94 -0.48 -0.92
CA VAL A 128 11.15 -0.10 -2.32
C VAL A 128 10.18 -0.87 -3.20
N THR A 129 9.26 -0.16 -3.85
CA THR A 129 8.17 -0.76 -4.66
C THR A 129 8.37 -0.61 -6.15
N ALA A 130 9.28 0.27 -6.58
CA ALA A 130 9.63 0.41 -7.98
C ALA A 130 11.01 1.01 -8.13
N ILE A 131 11.76 0.49 -9.11
CA ILE A 131 12.99 1.06 -9.63
C ILE A 131 12.84 1.08 -11.14
N LYS A 132 13.00 2.24 -11.77
CA LYS A 132 12.96 2.35 -13.22
C LYS A 132 13.88 3.46 -13.72
N PRO A 133 14.35 3.42 -14.98
CA PRO A 133 14.99 4.57 -15.60
C PRO A 133 14.07 5.80 -15.53
N ALA A 134 14.65 6.97 -15.27
CA ALA A 134 13.88 8.21 -15.30
C ALA A 134 13.34 8.46 -16.72
N SER A 135 12.05 8.80 -16.83
CA SER A 135 11.45 9.11 -18.14
C SER A 135 11.93 10.44 -18.71
N ARG A 136 12.42 11.33 -17.84
CA ARG A 136 12.99 12.64 -18.17
C ARG A 136 14.22 12.90 -17.31
N GLY A 137 15.33 13.27 -17.95
CA GLY A 137 16.62 13.52 -17.29
C GLY A 137 17.33 12.23 -16.87
N ASP A 138 18.55 12.36 -16.36
CA ASP A 138 19.39 11.19 -16.03
C ASP A 138 19.02 10.57 -14.68
N GLY A 139 19.33 9.27 -14.55
CA GLY A 139 19.23 8.50 -13.32
C GLY A 139 18.05 7.53 -13.28
N TYR A 140 17.74 7.06 -12.07
CA TYR A 140 16.69 6.09 -11.80
C TYR A 140 15.65 6.70 -10.88
N VAL A 141 14.37 6.52 -11.21
CA VAL A 141 13.25 6.84 -10.34
C VAL A 141 12.97 5.65 -9.45
N VAL A 142 12.95 5.92 -8.16
CA VAL A 142 12.70 4.97 -7.08
C VAL A 142 11.44 5.38 -6.35
N ARG A 143 10.52 4.43 -6.11
CA ARG A 143 9.32 4.67 -5.31
C ARG A 143 9.42 3.92 -3.99
N LEU A 144 9.43 4.69 -2.91
CA LEU A 144 9.33 4.20 -1.56
C LEU A 144 7.86 4.20 -1.16
N ARG A 145 7.42 3.09 -0.57
CA ARG A 145 6.13 2.99 0.09
C ARG A 145 6.37 2.87 1.58
N SER A 146 5.52 3.54 2.33
CA SER A 146 5.51 3.49 3.78
C SER A 146 4.07 3.56 4.25
N ASP A 147 3.81 3.07 5.45
CA ASP A 147 2.50 3.19 6.07
C ASP A 147 2.45 4.35 7.08
N VAL A 148 3.38 5.32 6.97
CA VAL A 148 3.47 6.52 7.80
C VAL A 148 2.10 7.22 7.93
N GLY A 149 1.71 7.50 9.17
CA GLY A 149 0.47 8.23 9.46
C GLY A 149 0.51 9.66 8.93
N PRO A 150 -0.65 10.33 8.82
CA PRO A 150 -0.76 11.67 8.23
C PRO A 150 0.12 12.72 8.91
N ASP A 151 0.35 12.58 10.22
CA ASP A 151 1.16 13.52 11.01
C ASP A 151 2.58 13.01 11.31
N ALA A 152 2.90 11.77 10.89
CA ALA A 152 4.17 11.14 11.16
C ALA A 152 5.20 11.44 10.05
N ARG A 153 6.48 11.42 10.42
CA ARG A 153 7.61 11.57 9.50
C ARG A 153 8.67 10.56 9.86
N TRP A 154 9.08 9.76 8.90
CA TRP A 154 10.12 8.76 9.08
C TRP A 154 11.30 9.09 8.20
N THR A 155 12.49 9.06 8.76
CA THR A 155 13.73 9.18 7.99
C THR A 155 14.29 7.78 7.78
N THR A 156 14.73 7.49 6.56
CA THR A 156 15.46 6.26 6.22
C THR A 156 16.67 6.58 5.35
N ARG A 157 17.74 5.80 5.52
CA ARG A 157 18.90 5.77 4.65
C ARG A 157 18.65 4.79 3.51
N LEU A 158 18.57 5.30 2.28
CA LEU A 158 18.44 4.55 1.05
C LEU A 158 19.83 4.32 0.45
N SER A 159 20.26 3.07 0.34
CA SER A 159 21.59 2.68 -0.16
C SER A 159 21.49 1.64 -1.27
N CYS A 160 22.55 1.49 -2.06
CA CYS A 160 22.63 0.50 -3.13
C CYS A 160 23.88 -0.37 -2.95
N PRO A 161 23.73 -1.67 -2.67
CA PRO A 161 24.87 -2.54 -2.37
C PRO A 161 25.88 -2.67 -3.51
N SER A 162 25.42 -2.51 -4.76
CA SER A 162 26.24 -2.75 -5.96
C SER A 162 26.94 -1.50 -6.49
N ARG A 163 26.57 -0.30 -6.04
CA ARG A 163 27.14 0.97 -6.55
C ARG A 163 26.83 2.16 -5.64
N PRO A 164 27.75 3.12 -5.46
CA PRO A 164 27.50 4.28 -4.62
C PRO A 164 26.44 5.22 -5.22
N ILE A 165 25.56 5.77 -4.39
CA ILE A 165 24.64 6.84 -4.80
C ILE A 165 25.41 8.16 -4.75
N ALA A 166 25.57 8.81 -5.90
CA ALA A 166 26.27 10.09 -6.02
C ALA A 166 25.37 11.29 -5.74
N ALA A 167 24.07 11.19 -6.07
CA ALA A 167 23.10 12.24 -5.80
C ALA A 167 21.68 11.68 -5.70
N ALA A 168 20.85 12.33 -4.89
CA ALA A 168 19.43 12.04 -4.78
C ALA A 168 18.59 13.31 -4.81
N THR A 169 17.38 13.21 -5.36
CA THR A 169 16.45 14.33 -5.49
C THR A 169 15.03 13.85 -5.21
N LEU A 170 14.31 14.56 -4.35
CA LEU A 170 12.90 14.30 -4.10
C LEU A 170 12.10 14.67 -5.35
N CYS A 171 11.16 13.81 -5.73
CA CYS A 171 10.29 14.02 -6.86
C CYS A 171 8.82 13.98 -6.46
N ASP A 172 7.96 14.56 -7.30
CA ASP A 172 6.53 14.26 -7.26
C ASP A 172 6.15 13.01 -8.05
N ALA A 173 4.86 12.64 -8.02
CA ALA A 173 4.35 11.45 -8.71
C ALA A 173 4.55 11.46 -10.23
N ARG A 174 4.85 12.63 -10.82
CA ARG A 174 5.14 12.84 -12.25
C ARG A 174 6.64 12.95 -12.55
N GLU A 175 7.49 12.53 -11.60
CA GLU A 175 8.97 12.54 -11.73
C GLU A 175 9.58 13.94 -11.88
N ARG A 176 8.83 14.98 -11.49
CA ARG A 176 9.37 16.35 -11.46
C ARG A 176 10.15 16.53 -10.18
N ASP A 177 11.39 16.99 -10.33
CA ASP A 177 12.28 17.29 -9.23
C ASP A 177 11.69 18.40 -8.35
N ARG A 178 11.87 18.26 -7.04
CA ARG A 178 11.40 19.20 -6.02
C ARG A 178 12.56 19.82 -5.30
N GLU A 179 13.36 19.00 -4.64
CA GLU A 179 14.51 19.43 -3.86
C GLU A 179 15.59 18.34 -3.82
N PRO A 180 16.89 18.70 -3.81
CA PRO A 180 17.95 17.75 -3.52
C PRO A 180 17.76 17.12 -2.14
N LEU A 181 18.08 15.82 -2.02
CA LEU A 181 18.06 15.14 -0.74
C LEU A 181 19.46 15.15 -0.10
N PRO A 182 19.53 15.20 1.24
CA PRO A 182 20.80 15.04 1.94
C PRO A 182 21.41 13.66 1.66
N MET A 183 22.74 13.63 1.62
CA MET A 183 23.53 12.41 1.44
C MET A 183 24.27 12.10 2.73
N ASP A 184 24.36 10.82 3.07
CA ASP A 184 25.18 10.29 4.16
C ASP A 184 26.15 9.24 3.60
N GLY A 185 27.36 9.72 3.26
CA GLY A 185 28.32 8.97 2.47
C GLY A 185 27.78 8.67 1.07
N ASP A 186 27.62 7.37 0.79
CA ASP A 186 27.13 6.83 -0.48
C ASP A 186 25.62 6.51 -0.50
N ALA A 187 24.89 6.99 0.50
CA ALA A 187 23.46 6.75 0.66
C ALA A 187 22.65 8.05 0.71
N ALA A 188 21.42 8.00 0.20
CA ALA A 188 20.48 9.10 0.26
C ALA A 188 19.68 9.06 1.56
N VAL A 189 19.57 10.18 2.26
CA VAL A 189 18.73 10.32 3.45
C VAL A 189 17.36 10.83 3.01
N VAL A 190 16.34 10.00 3.17
CA VAL A 190 14.99 10.25 2.66
C VAL A 190 14.01 10.39 3.81
N THR A 191 13.34 11.54 3.88
CA THR A 191 12.20 11.75 4.79
C THR A 191 10.91 11.35 4.09
N VAL A 192 10.26 10.30 4.59
CA VAL A 192 8.97 9.80 4.13
C VAL A 192 7.87 10.41 4.99
N THR A 193 6.94 11.10 4.33
CA THR A 193 5.86 11.88 4.98
C THR A 193 4.47 11.47 4.52
N ARG A 194 4.38 10.46 3.65
CA ARG A 194 3.15 10.01 2.98
C ARG A 194 3.31 8.56 2.54
N ALA A 195 2.20 7.96 2.13
CA ALA A 195 2.17 6.57 1.69
C ALA A 195 3.14 6.24 0.55
N ILE A 196 3.42 7.22 -0.33
CA ILE A 196 4.36 7.05 -1.45
C ILE A 196 5.29 8.27 -1.54
N THR A 197 6.60 8.01 -1.46
CA THR A 197 7.66 8.98 -1.72
C THR A 197 8.44 8.57 -2.97
N THR A 198 8.66 9.51 -3.89
CA THR A 198 9.39 9.27 -5.14
C THR A 198 10.72 10.00 -5.08
N VAL A 199 11.81 9.30 -5.39
CA VAL A 199 13.18 9.82 -5.38
C VAL A 199 13.84 9.52 -6.71
N ARG A 200 14.60 10.46 -7.25
CA ARG A 200 15.52 10.23 -8.36
C ARG A 200 16.92 10.02 -7.81
N LEU A 201 17.57 8.93 -8.21
CA LEU A 201 18.94 8.59 -7.85
C LEU A 201 19.86 8.70 -9.08
N ARG A 202 21.03 9.27 -8.86
CA ARG A 202 22.19 9.15 -9.76
C ARG A 202 23.28 8.42 -9.03
N PHE A 203 23.93 7.51 -9.75
CA PHE A 203 24.98 6.67 -9.20
C PHE A 203 26.33 7.18 -9.65
N GLY A 204 27.34 7.00 -8.80
CA GLY A 204 28.73 7.28 -9.16
C GLY A 204 29.26 6.23 -10.13
N ASP A 205 30.36 6.56 -10.78
CA ASP A 205 31.16 5.58 -11.51
C ASP A 205 31.78 4.58 -10.50
N VAL A 206 31.96 3.33 -10.95
CA VAL A 206 32.60 2.24 -10.17
C VAL A 206 34.10 2.28 -10.38
#